data_AF-A0A961RBJ8-F1
#
_entry.id   AF-A0A961RBJ8-F1
#
_cell.length_a   1.000
_cell.length_b   1.000
_cell.length_c   1.000
_cell.angle_alpha   90.00
_cell.angle_beta   90.00
_cell.angle_gamma   90.00
#
_symmetry.space_group_name_H-M   'P 1'
#
loop_
_entity.id
_entity.type
_entity.pdbx_description
1 polymer ?
#
loop_
_entity_poly.entity_id
_entity_poly.type
_entity_poly.pdbx_seq_one_letter_code
_entity_poly.pdbx_strand_id
1 'polypeptide(L)'
;MTRERIHLFDTTLRDGQQTPGIDFSVEDKIAIATMLDAFGIDYVEGGYPGANPTDTAFFSKKRTAAAKFVAFGMTKRAGVSASNDPGLAALVGAASDAVCFVAKSWDYHVRVALGCTNEENLGCIADSVTATLAAGKEALIDCEHFFDGYKANPAYALACAKTAYDAGARWVVL
;
A
#
# COMPACT_ATOMS: atom_id res chain seq x y z
N MET A 1 -3.46 28.55 18.28
CA MET A 1 -2.77 27.49 17.53
C MET A 1 -3.83 26.73 16.76
N THR A 2 -3.76 26.72 15.42
CA THR A 2 -4.55 25.79 14.61
C THR A 2 -4.06 24.39 14.93
N ARG A 3 -4.96 23.50 15.37
CA ARG A 3 -4.60 22.11 15.64
C ARG A 3 -4.18 21.45 14.32
N GLU A 4 -3.14 20.63 14.37
CA GLU A 4 -2.75 19.81 13.22
C GLU A 4 -3.88 18.84 12.86
N ARG A 5 -4.14 18.67 11.56
CA ARG A 5 -5.18 17.76 11.08
C ARG A 5 -4.71 16.33 11.26
N ILE A 6 -5.51 15.52 11.94
CA ILE A 6 -5.36 14.06 11.97
C ILE A 6 -6.11 13.51 10.75
N HIS A 7 -5.48 12.59 10.02
CA HIS A 7 -6.12 11.85 8.93
C HIS A 7 -6.47 10.44 9.39
N LEU A 8 -7.65 9.96 9.00
CA LEU A 8 -8.12 8.62 9.28
C LEU A 8 -7.89 7.72 8.07
N PHE A 9 -7.19 6.61 8.29
CA PHE A 9 -6.95 5.56 7.29
C PHE A 9 -7.64 4.28 7.75
N ASP A 10 -8.69 3.86 7.04
CA ASP A 10 -9.46 2.66 7.38
C ASP A 10 -9.06 1.48 6.51
N THR A 11 -8.79 0.34 7.15
CA THR A 11 -8.36 -0.92 6.52
C THR A 11 -9.38 -2.04 6.66
N THR A 12 -10.65 -1.74 6.99
CA THR A 12 -11.71 -2.74 7.18
C THR A 12 -11.86 -3.66 5.98
N LEU A 13 -11.77 -3.10 4.77
CA LEU A 13 -11.93 -3.82 3.50
C LEU A 13 -10.68 -4.57 3.02
N ARG A 14 -9.55 -4.44 3.72
CA ARG A 14 -8.31 -5.16 3.41
C ARG A 14 -7.86 -5.98 4.61
N ASP A 15 -7.36 -5.33 5.64
CA ASP A 15 -6.82 -5.98 6.83
C ASP A 15 -7.94 -6.62 7.67
N GLY A 16 -9.07 -5.91 7.82
CA GLY A 16 -10.25 -6.46 8.49
C GLY A 16 -10.77 -7.73 7.81
N GLN A 17 -10.74 -7.78 6.47
CA GLN A 17 -11.14 -8.95 5.69
C GLN A 17 -10.23 -10.17 5.90
N GLN A 18 -8.97 -9.99 6.35
CA GLN A 18 -8.07 -11.12 6.65
C GLN A 18 -8.46 -11.88 7.94
N THR A 19 -9.45 -11.38 8.69
CA THR A 19 -9.97 -12.07 9.87
C THR A 19 -10.60 -13.42 9.48
N PRO A 20 -10.21 -14.54 10.12
CA PRO A 20 -10.78 -15.85 9.82
C PRO A 20 -12.31 -15.87 9.87
N GLY A 21 -12.94 -16.38 8.81
CA GLY A 21 -14.40 -16.46 8.70
C GLY A 21 -15.08 -15.20 8.15
N ILE A 22 -14.32 -14.14 7.84
CA ILE A 22 -14.83 -12.98 7.10
C ILE A 22 -14.54 -13.18 5.61
N ASP A 23 -15.57 -13.05 4.80
CA ASP A 23 -15.46 -12.98 3.34
C ASP A 23 -16.49 -11.98 2.84
N PHE A 24 -16.05 -11.04 2.00
CA PHE A 24 -16.89 -9.99 1.45
C PHE A 24 -17.13 -10.23 -0.02
N SER A 25 -18.40 -10.21 -0.45
CA SER A 25 -18.73 -10.07 -1.87
C SER A 25 -18.33 -8.68 -2.38
N VAL A 26 -18.30 -8.50 -3.70
CA VAL A 26 -18.04 -7.17 -4.30
C VAL A 26 -19.09 -6.16 -3.82
N GLU A 27 -20.35 -6.57 -3.70
CA GLU A 27 -21.47 -5.77 -3.23
C GLU A 27 -21.29 -5.35 -1.77
N ASP A 28 -20.84 -6.26 -0.91
CA ASP A 28 -20.54 -5.94 0.50
C ASP A 28 -19.44 -4.88 0.59
N LYS A 29 -18.36 -5.04 -0.20
CA LYS A 29 -17.27 -4.06 -0.23
C LYS A 29 -17.74 -2.69 -0.70
N ILE A 30 -18.66 -2.64 -1.68
CA ILE A 30 -19.25 -1.37 -2.17
C ILE A 30 -20.08 -0.71 -1.08
N ALA A 31 -20.93 -1.47 -0.40
CA ALA A 31 -21.76 -0.94 0.68
C ALA A 31 -20.91 -0.37 1.82
N ILE A 32 -19.90 -1.12 2.28
CA ILE A 32 -18.99 -0.70 3.35
C ILE A 32 -18.16 0.52 2.92
N ALA A 33 -17.59 0.53 1.70
CA ALA A 33 -16.81 1.68 1.21
C ALA A 33 -17.67 2.96 1.16
N THR A 34 -18.93 2.84 0.74
CA THR A 34 -19.89 3.96 0.73
C THR A 34 -20.17 4.46 2.14
N MET A 35 -20.32 3.55 3.10
CA MET A 35 -20.53 3.91 4.51
C MET A 35 -19.30 4.61 5.11
N LEU A 36 -18.09 4.11 4.86
CA LEU A 36 -16.84 4.71 5.34
C LEU A 36 -16.63 6.12 4.74
N ASP A 37 -16.93 6.29 3.45
CA ASP A 37 -16.88 7.58 2.78
C ASP A 37 -17.88 8.58 3.39
N ALA A 38 -19.12 8.15 3.62
CA ALA A 38 -20.15 8.96 4.26
C ALA A 38 -19.84 9.30 5.73
N PHE A 39 -19.13 8.41 6.43
CA PHE A 39 -18.66 8.64 7.79
C PHE A 39 -17.58 9.73 7.86
N GLY A 40 -16.87 9.99 6.76
CA GLY A 40 -15.84 11.02 6.67
C GLY A 40 -14.42 10.51 6.88
N ILE A 41 -14.14 9.24 6.58
CA ILE A 41 -12.79 8.69 6.56
C ILE A 41 -11.96 9.39 5.47
N ASP A 42 -10.68 9.69 5.72
CA ASP A 42 -9.81 10.36 4.74
C ASP A 42 -9.29 9.38 3.67
N TYR A 43 -8.93 8.16 4.07
CA TYR A 43 -8.42 7.10 3.19
C TYR A 43 -9.13 5.77 3.46
N VAL A 44 -9.68 5.16 2.41
CA VAL A 44 -10.34 3.83 2.48
C VAL A 44 -9.51 2.83 1.69
N GLU A 45 -8.87 1.88 2.38
CA GLU A 45 -8.09 0.82 1.75
C GLU A 45 -8.98 -0.33 1.30
N GLY A 46 -9.18 -0.42 -0.01
CA GLY A 46 -10.21 -1.25 -0.61
C GLY A 46 -9.86 -2.72 -0.82
N GLY A 47 -8.58 -3.10 -0.72
CA GLY A 47 -8.11 -4.46 -0.99
C GLY A 47 -6.93 -4.53 -1.96
N TYR A 48 -6.63 -5.74 -2.44
CA TYR A 48 -5.46 -6.04 -3.25
C TYR A 48 -5.85 -6.44 -4.70
N PRO A 49 -6.04 -5.46 -5.62
CA PRO A 49 -6.37 -5.77 -7.00
C PRO A 49 -5.24 -6.55 -7.68
N GLY A 50 -5.61 -7.56 -8.47
CA GLY A 50 -4.68 -8.51 -9.08
C GLY A 50 -4.34 -9.72 -8.21
N ALA A 51 -4.56 -9.68 -6.89
CA ALA A 51 -4.32 -10.83 -6.01
C ALA A 51 -5.51 -11.79 -5.95
N ASN A 52 -6.74 -11.27 -6.01
CA ASN A 52 -7.96 -12.08 -6.06
C ASN A 52 -9.02 -11.48 -7.00
N PRO A 53 -9.97 -12.30 -7.51
CA PRO A 53 -10.98 -11.85 -8.46
C PRO A 53 -11.94 -10.79 -7.89
N THR A 54 -12.31 -10.92 -6.61
CA THR A 54 -13.24 -10.01 -5.92
C THR A 54 -12.67 -8.59 -5.89
N ASP A 55 -11.43 -8.42 -5.42
CA ASP A 55 -10.77 -7.12 -5.38
C ASP A 55 -10.54 -6.57 -6.79
N THR A 56 -10.14 -7.42 -7.73
CA THR A 56 -9.95 -6.98 -9.13
C THR A 56 -11.25 -6.42 -9.72
N ALA A 57 -12.39 -7.08 -9.48
CA ALA A 57 -13.70 -6.59 -9.90
C ALA A 57 -14.12 -5.33 -9.12
N PHE A 58 -13.81 -5.26 -7.82
CA PHE A 58 -14.09 -4.11 -6.96
C PHE A 58 -13.36 -2.85 -7.47
N PHE A 59 -12.10 -2.97 -7.87
CA PHE A 59 -11.28 -1.87 -8.41
C PHE A 59 -11.49 -1.55 -9.90
N SER A 60 -12.53 -2.11 -10.54
CA SER A 60 -12.93 -1.72 -11.91
C SER A 60 -13.41 -0.27 -12.04
N LYS A 61 -13.78 0.37 -10.93
CA LYS A 61 -14.11 1.79 -10.81
C LYS A 61 -13.83 2.28 -9.40
N LYS A 62 -13.61 3.59 -9.26
CA LYS A 62 -13.48 4.25 -7.95
C LYS A 62 -14.77 4.11 -7.15
N ARG A 63 -14.65 3.87 -5.84
CA ARG A 63 -15.77 3.50 -4.94
C ARG A 63 -16.13 4.54 -3.89
N THR A 64 -15.32 5.58 -3.74
CA THR A 64 -15.55 6.70 -2.83
C THR A 64 -15.76 8.00 -3.62
N ALA A 65 -16.44 8.96 -3.02
CA ALA A 65 -16.62 10.30 -3.57
C ALA A 65 -15.69 11.31 -2.90
N ALA A 66 -15.57 11.28 -1.57
CA ALA A 66 -14.78 12.26 -0.80
C ALA A 66 -13.44 11.69 -0.33
N ALA A 67 -13.45 10.49 0.24
CA ALA A 67 -12.26 9.78 0.70
C ALA A 67 -11.34 9.43 -0.47
N LYS A 68 -10.05 9.36 -0.19
CA LYS A 68 -9.07 8.77 -1.11
C LYS A 68 -9.27 7.26 -1.13
N PHE A 69 -9.57 6.71 -2.31
CA PHE A 69 -9.70 5.28 -2.49
C PHE A 69 -8.32 4.66 -2.72
N VAL A 70 -7.94 3.69 -1.89
CA VAL A 70 -6.57 3.17 -1.84
C VAL A 70 -6.53 1.70 -2.26
N ALA A 71 -5.69 1.37 -3.23
CA ALA A 71 -5.32 -0.01 -3.54
C ALA A 71 -4.14 -0.44 -2.67
N PHE A 72 -4.15 -1.66 -2.16
CA PHE A 72 -3.05 -2.24 -1.39
C PHE A 72 -2.26 -3.25 -2.24
N GLY A 73 -0.95 -3.34 -2.06
CA GLY A 73 -0.19 -4.47 -2.60
C GLY A 73 1.29 -4.44 -2.30
N MET A 74 2.05 -5.37 -2.87
CA MET A 74 3.51 -5.42 -2.71
C MET A 74 4.18 -4.36 -3.58
N THR A 75 5.34 -3.85 -3.16
CA THR A 75 6.26 -3.14 -4.06
C THR A 75 6.62 -4.01 -5.27
N LYS A 76 7.18 -3.43 -6.33
CA LYS A 76 7.70 -4.18 -7.47
C LYS A 76 8.64 -5.30 -7.00
N ARG A 77 8.65 -6.40 -7.74
CA ARG A 77 9.49 -7.55 -7.47
C ARG A 77 10.96 -7.22 -7.71
N ALA A 78 11.82 -7.74 -6.84
CA ALA A 78 13.26 -7.73 -7.09
C ALA A 78 13.59 -8.45 -8.41
N GLY A 79 14.61 -7.96 -9.13
CA GLY A 79 15.00 -8.49 -10.43
C GLY A 79 14.04 -8.19 -11.60
N VAL A 80 12.96 -7.43 -11.38
CA VAL A 80 12.04 -6.98 -12.45
C VAL A 80 12.02 -5.45 -12.50
N SER A 81 11.99 -4.89 -13.71
CA SER A 81 11.81 -3.45 -13.92
C SER A 81 10.37 -3.04 -13.63
N ALA A 82 10.14 -1.83 -13.13
CA ALA A 82 8.79 -1.33 -12.84
C ALA A 82 7.85 -1.44 -14.05
N SER A 83 8.35 -1.17 -15.27
CA SER A 83 7.59 -1.25 -16.52
C SER A 83 7.11 -2.66 -16.90
N ASN A 84 7.78 -3.71 -16.40
CA ASN A 84 7.54 -5.10 -16.74
C ASN A 84 6.97 -5.90 -15.56
N ASP A 85 6.68 -5.24 -14.44
CA ASP A 85 6.13 -5.89 -13.26
C ASP A 85 4.59 -5.91 -13.36
N PRO A 86 3.97 -7.09 -13.53
CA PRO A 86 2.51 -7.19 -13.67
C PRO A 86 1.77 -6.86 -12.37
N GLY A 87 2.38 -7.09 -11.21
CA GLY A 87 1.79 -6.77 -9.91
C GLY A 87 1.74 -5.26 -9.70
N LEU A 88 2.85 -4.57 -9.96
CA LEU A 88 2.89 -3.12 -9.94
C LEU A 88 1.92 -2.52 -10.98
N ALA A 89 1.91 -3.05 -12.20
CA ALA A 89 1.02 -2.58 -13.26
C ALA A 89 -0.47 -2.70 -12.86
N ALA A 90 -0.87 -3.79 -12.20
CA ALA A 90 -2.23 -3.97 -11.70
C ALA A 90 -2.61 -2.91 -10.64
N LEU A 91 -1.70 -2.61 -9.72
CA LEU A 91 -1.92 -1.61 -8.65
C LEU A 91 -1.99 -0.19 -9.22
N VAL A 92 -1.02 0.15 -10.08
CA VAL A 92 -0.95 1.46 -10.74
C VAL A 92 -2.15 1.66 -11.67
N GLY A 93 -2.59 0.62 -12.36
CA GLY A 93 -3.75 0.64 -13.28
C GLY A 93 -5.13 0.55 -12.61
N ALA A 94 -5.22 0.22 -11.32
CA ALA A 94 -6.50 0.11 -10.61
C ALA A 94 -7.27 1.44 -10.62
N ALA A 95 -8.61 1.42 -10.53
CA ALA A 95 -9.38 2.66 -10.42
C ALA A 95 -9.35 3.20 -8.98
N SER A 96 -8.19 3.73 -8.56
CA SER A 96 -7.89 4.24 -7.21
C SER A 96 -7.19 5.60 -7.25
N ASP A 97 -7.28 6.37 -6.17
CA ASP A 97 -6.58 7.65 -6.03
C ASP A 97 -5.15 7.48 -5.48
N ALA A 98 -4.93 6.40 -4.74
CA ALA A 98 -3.67 6.10 -4.09
C ALA A 98 -3.35 4.61 -4.13
N VAL A 99 -2.07 4.28 -3.87
CA VAL A 99 -1.59 2.92 -3.63
C VAL A 99 -0.82 2.89 -2.33
N CYS A 100 -1.19 1.98 -1.43
CA CYS A 100 -0.44 1.63 -0.23
C CYS A 100 0.37 0.37 -0.51
N PHE A 101 1.69 0.50 -0.58
CA PHE A 101 2.57 -0.64 -0.76
C PHE A 101 3.08 -1.14 0.58
N VAL A 102 3.07 -2.46 0.75
CA VAL A 102 3.82 -3.10 1.84
C VAL A 102 5.25 -3.38 1.40
N ALA A 103 6.21 -2.94 2.22
CA ALA A 103 7.63 -3.13 2.01
C ALA A 103 8.28 -3.74 3.25
N LYS A 104 9.01 -4.85 3.09
CA LYS A 104 9.72 -5.47 4.22
C LYS A 104 10.81 -4.51 4.72
N SER A 105 10.69 -4.08 5.97
CA SER A 105 11.62 -3.12 6.59
C SER A 105 12.55 -3.74 7.64
N TRP A 106 12.45 -5.06 7.80
CA TRP A 106 13.41 -5.89 8.55
C TRP A 106 14.31 -6.65 7.56
N ASP A 107 15.63 -6.44 7.63
CA ASP A 107 16.64 -7.11 6.79
C ASP A 107 16.56 -8.65 6.83
N TYR A 108 16.19 -9.22 7.98
CA TYR A 108 15.88 -10.64 8.10
C TYR A 108 14.79 -11.07 7.10
N HIS A 109 13.64 -10.36 7.05
CA HIS A 109 12.54 -10.64 6.12
C HIS A 109 12.88 -10.36 4.66
N VAL A 110 13.72 -9.36 4.39
CA VAL A 110 14.23 -9.13 3.03
C VAL A 110 14.99 -10.36 2.54
N ARG A 111 15.91 -10.88 3.36
CA ARG A 111 16.68 -12.08 3.00
C ARG A 111 15.81 -13.33 2.91
N VAL A 112 14.94 -13.61 3.89
CA VAL A 112 14.25 -14.91 3.98
C VAL A 112 12.93 -14.96 3.22
N ALA A 113 12.22 -13.84 3.08
CA ALA A 113 10.92 -13.79 2.42
C ALA A 113 11.02 -13.26 0.99
N LEU A 114 11.83 -12.22 0.74
CA LEU A 114 12.01 -11.67 -0.61
C LEU A 114 13.15 -12.33 -1.39
N GLY A 115 14.16 -12.85 -0.69
CA GLY A 115 15.31 -13.51 -1.33
C GLY A 115 16.19 -12.56 -2.13
N CYS A 116 16.21 -11.27 -1.78
CA CYS A 116 17.01 -10.23 -2.44
C CYS A 116 17.93 -9.51 -1.45
N THR A 117 18.77 -8.63 -1.97
CA THR A 117 19.62 -7.75 -1.17
C THR A 117 18.83 -6.57 -0.59
N ASN A 118 19.38 -5.96 0.47
CA ASN A 118 18.83 -4.75 1.08
C ASN A 118 18.77 -3.60 0.06
N GLU A 119 19.83 -3.43 -0.72
CA GLU A 119 19.93 -2.40 -1.76
C GLU A 119 18.87 -2.60 -2.86
N GLU A 120 18.65 -3.84 -3.30
CA GLU A 120 17.58 -4.16 -4.26
C GLU A 120 16.20 -3.86 -3.69
N ASN A 121 15.93 -4.18 -2.42
CA ASN A 121 14.66 -3.86 -1.79
C ASN A 121 14.42 -2.35 -1.69
N LEU A 122 15.43 -1.57 -1.32
CA LEU A 122 15.34 -0.10 -1.33
C LEU A 122 15.03 0.43 -2.74
N GLY A 123 15.68 -0.14 -3.78
CA GLY A 123 15.35 0.16 -5.17
C GLY A 123 13.90 -0.19 -5.53
N CYS A 124 13.37 -1.30 -5.03
CA CYS A 124 11.98 -1.70 -5.23
C CYS A 124 11.00 -0.71 -4.59
N ILE A 125 11.30 -0.20 -3.40
CA ILE A 125 10.50 0.85 -2.75
C ILE A 125 10.50 2.11 -3.61
N ALA A 126 11.68 2.64 -3.97
CA ALA A 126 11.80 3.88 -4.72
C ALA A 126 11.11 3.83 -6.09
N ASP A 127 11.32 2.74 -6.83
CA ASP A 127 10.74 2.55 -8.17
C ASP A 127 9.20 2.42 -8.11
N SER A 128 8.66 1.75 -7.08
CA SER A 128 7.21 1.60 -6.91
C SER A 128 6.55 2.94 -6.60
N VAL A 129 7.15 3.74 -5.71
CA VAL A 129 6.69 5.10 -5.42
C VAL A 129 6.72 5.95 -6.69
N THR A 130 7.86 5.96 -7.39
CA THR A 130 8.05 6.78 -8.60
C THR A 130 7.04 6.40 -9.69
N ALA A 131 6.81 5.10 -9.92
CA ALA A 131 5.83 4.64 -10.89
C ALA A 131 4.39 5.05 -10.54
N THR A 132 4.01 4.97 -9.27
CA THR A 132 2.69 5.41 -8.78
C THR A 132 2.50 6.91 -8.95
N LEU A 133 3.51 7.72 -8.61
CA LEU A 133 3.47 9.17 -8.81
C LEU A 133 3.39 9.53 -10.30
N ALA A 134 4.14 8.83 -11.16
CA ALA A 134 4.11 9.04 -12.61
C ALA A 134 2.73 8.72 -13.23
N ALA A 135 1.95 7.84 -12.59
CA ALA A 135 0.57 7.55 -12.96
C ALA A 135 -0.47 8.53 -12.38
N GLY A 136 -0.02 9.58 -11.70
CA GLY A 136 -0.89 10.62 -11.13
C GLY A 136 -1.60 10.22 -9.84
N LYS A 137 -1.06 9.24 -9.10
CA LYS A 137 -1.64 8.73 -7.85
C LYS A 137 -0.76 9.06 -6.65
N GLU A 138 -1.34 9.09 -5.46
CA GLU A 138 -0.57 9.14 -4.22
C GLU A 138 0.06 7.78 -3.90
N ALA A 139 1.28 7.78 -3.38
CA ALA A 139 1.96 6.58 -2.88
C ALA A 139 2.06 6.62 -1.36
N LEU A 140 1.76 5.50 -0.71
CA LEU A 140 2.02 5.24 0.70
C LEU A 140 2.93 4.02 0.80
N ILE A 141 3.87 4.02 1.73
CA ILE A 141 4.71 2.85 2.02
C ILE A 141 4.49 2.42 3.46
N ASP A 142 3.96 1.22 3.63
CA ASP A 142 3.92 0.48 4.88
C ASP A 142 5.23 -0.27 5.08
N CYS A 143 6.04 0.23 6.01
CA CYS A 143 7.28 -0.40 6.43
C CYS A 143 6.95 -1.59 7.34
N GLU A 144 6.59 -2.71 6.73
CA GLU A 144 6.16 -3.90 7.46
C GLU A 144 7.26 -4.38 8.42
N HIS A 145 6.86 -4.68 9.66
CA HIS A 145 7.73 -5.04 10.79
C HIS A 145 8.78 -3.98 11.16
N PHE A 146 8.52 -2.69 10.92
CA PHE A 146 9.49 -1.61 11.17
C PHE A 146 10.05 -1.63 12.58
N PHE A 147 9.23 -1.75 13.62
CA PHE A 147 9.74 -1.64 14.99
C PHE A 147 10.66 -2.80 15.40
N ASP A 148 10.41 -4.03 14.92
CA ASP A 148 11.30 -5.17 15.19
C ASP A 148 12.54 -5.12 14.29
N GLY A 149 12.36 -4.72 13.02
CA GLY A 149 13.47 -4.41 12.12
C GLY A 149 14.37 -3.30 12.65
N TYR A 150 13.80 -2.27 13.28
CA TYR A 150 14.52 -1.16 13.88
C TYR A 150 15.30 -1.59 15.12
N LYS A 151 14.72 -2.44 15.98
CA LYS A 151 15.46 -3.01 17.13
C LYS A 151 16.66 -3.85 16.67
N ALA A 152 16.53 -4.59 15.57
CA ALA A 152 17.58 -5.46 15.05
C ALA A 152 18.64 -4.70 14.25
N ASN A 153 18.21 -3.81 13.36
CA ASN A 153 19.03 -3.03 12.44
C ASN A 153 18.39 -1.65 12.18
N PRO A 154 18.63 -0.66 13.07
CA PRO A 154 18.03 0.68 12.95
C PRO A 154 18.39 1.37 11.64
N ALA A 155 19.62 1.17 11.17
CA ALA A 155 20.11 1.80 9.94
C ALA A 155 19.30 1.37 8.72
N TYR A 156 19.02 0.07 8.60
CA TYR A 156 18.25 -0.45 7.48
C TYR A 156 16.76 -0.10 7.57
N ALA A 157 16.14 -0.24 8.74
CA ALA A 157 14.73 0.13 8.92
C ALA A 157 14.50 1.61 8.57
N LEU A 158 15.38 2.51 9.05
CA LEU A 158 15.34 3.93 8.68
C LEU A 158 15.63 4.16 7.20
N ALA A 159 16.50 3.37 6.56
CA ALA A 159 16.75 3.47 5.13
C ALA A 159 15.50 3.15 4.30
N CYS A 160 14.66 2.19 4.71
CA CYS A 160 13.39 1.92 4.04
C CYS A 160 12.45 3.13 4.13
N ALA A 161 12.23 3.66 5.34
CA ALA A 161 11.38 4.82 5.57
C ALA A 161 11.89 6.06 4.81
N LYS A 162 13.19 6.31 4.86
CA LYS A 162 13.82 7.45 4.17
C LYS A 162 13.75 7.31 2.66
N THR A 163 13.99 6.11 2.12
CA THR A 163 13.86 5.84 0.68
C THR A 163 12.45 6.11 0.17
N ALA A 164 11.43 5.68 0.93
CA ALA A 164 10.04 5.99 0.62
C ALA A 164 9.77 7.50 0.59
N TYR A 165 10.21 8.21 1.64
CA TYR A 165 10.04 9.66 1.76
C TYR A 165 10.76 10.42 0.63
N ASP A 166 12.04 10.11 0.38
CA ASP A 166 12.85 10.75 -0.64
C ASP A 166 12.30 10.51 -2.06
N ALA A 167 11.70 9.34 -2.32
CA ALA A 167 11.05 9.02 -3.58
C ALA A 167 9.70 9.75 -3.77
N GLY A 168 9.18 10.41 -2.72
CA GLY A 168 7.96 11.21 -2.78
C GLY A 168 6.71 10.52 -2.25
N ALA A 169 6.84 9.45 -1.44
CA ALA A 169 5.70 8.87 -0.76
C ALA A 169 5.01 9.93 0.12
N ARG A 170 3.68 9.99 0.02
CA ARG A 170 2.85 10.93 0.79
C ARG A 170 2.85 10.56 2.27
N TRP A 171 2.82 9.25 2.56
CA TRP A 171 2.82 8.70 3.91
C TRP A 171 3.83 7.56 4.00
N VAL A 172 4.53 7.52 5.13
CA VAL A 172 5.33 6.37 5.56
C VAL A 172 4.65 5.81 6.81
N VAL A 173 4.18 4.58 6.75
CA VAL A 173 3.54 3.85 7.85
C VAL A 173 4.59 2.95 8.50
N LEU A 174 4.63 2.90 9.84
CA LEU A 174 5.66 2.25 10.65
C LEU A 174 5.05 1.20 11.58
#